data_AF-G5BCB9-F1
#
_entry.id   AF-G5BCB9-F1
#
_cell.length_a   1.000
_cell.length_b   1.000
_cell.length_c   1.000
_cell.angle_alpha   90.00
_cell.angle_beta   90.00
_cell.angle_gamma   90.00
#
_symmetry.space_group_name_H-M   'P 1'
#
loop_
_entity.id
_entity.type
_entity.pdbx_description
1 polymer ?
#
loop_
_entity_poly.entity_id
_entity_poly.type
_entity_poly.pdbx_seq_one_letter_code
_entity_poly.pdbx_strand_id
1 'polypeptide(L)'
;MGASGQSLDSYLGELQFGQYDLFIIIASEQFSLNHVRLAKAIESVGKRFYAIWTKVDRDLSTTLLSKVLLRQSIQENILDSLRKEGICDPPIFLVSSLDPSLHDFPTLRRKLQIDISNIRCCGPLQALFHICEVTVNEKVTSLKARVSSKCLQDAPGVLHAEDLEQCLKAYRLHFGVDDESLKQVAWSTGRVVSEYRDTLKSWCFPELCRADWRLRLVTCSVAKAFLRLLGWIPCCGSRAVCFFVCMIHSCILHLVGQDTKAILRKILDDSKCPA
;
A
#
# COMPACT_ATOMS: atom_id res chain seq x y z
N MET A 1 -42.52 12.00 -9.93
CA MET A 1 -41.95 12.89 -8.90
C MET A 1 -40.74 13.53 -9.56
N GLY A 2 -40.82 14.71 -10.17
CA GLY A 2 -41.25 15.98 -9.56
C GLY A 2 -39.98 16.76 -9.27
N ALA A 3 -39.34 17.29 -10.33
CA ALA A 3 -38.15 18.11 -10.22
C ALA A 3 -38.48 19.36 -9.40
N SER A 4 -37.59 19.75 -8.48
CA SER A 4 -37.59 21.11 -7.97
C SER A 4 -37.54 22.07 -9.17
N GLY A 5 -38.25 23.20 -9.11
CA GLY A 5 -38.13 24.26 -10.13
C GLY A 5 -36.76 24.94 -10.18
N GLN A 6 -35.75 24.35 -9.52
CA GLN A 6 -34.37 24.82 -9.50
C GLN A 6 -33.68 24.47 -10.81
N SER A 7 -32.96 25.43 -11.37
CA SER A 7 -32.03 25.16 -12.47
C SER A 7 -30.91 24.24 -11.98
N LEU A 8 -30.37 23.43 -12.89
CA LEU A 8 -29.20 22.59 -12.58
C LEU A 8 -28.03 23.42 -12.06
N ASP A 9 -27.88 24.65 -12.57
CA ASP A 9 -26.82 25.56 -12.15
C ASP A 9 -26.98 25.98 -10.68
N SER A 10 -28.22 26.21 -10.21
CA SER A 10 -28.51 26.46 -8.78
C SER A 10 -28.16 25.25 -7.93
N TYR A 11 -28.53 24.04 -8.38
CA TYR A 11 -28.20 22.81 -7.68
C TYR A 11 -26.69 22.60 -7.56
N LEU A 12 -25.94 22.79 -8.65
CA LEU A 12 -24.48 22.65 -8.65
C LEU A 12 -23.81 23.72 -7.77
N GLY A 13 -24.36 24.92 -7.69
CA GLY A 13 -23.88 25.98 -6.80
C GLY A 13 -24.13 25.70 -5.31
N GLU A 14 -25.24 25.04 -4.99
CA GLU A 14 -25.58 24.63 -3.62
C GLU A 14 -24.89 23.32 -3.20
N LEU A 15 -24.49 22.49 -4.16
CA LEU A 15 -23.89 21.19 -3.90
C LEU A 15 -22.51 21.36 -3.25
N GLN A 16 -22.40 20.99 -1.98
CA GLN A 16 -21.16 21.06 -1.22
C GLN A 16 -20.25 19.86 -1.55
N PHE A 17 -19.61 19.88 -2.72
CA PHE A 17 -18.79 18.78 -3.22
C PHE A 17 -17.72 18.28 -2.23
N GLY A 18 -17.21 19.17 -1.37
CA GLY A 18 -16.22 18.83 -0.34
C GLY A 18 -16.71 17.88 0.75
N GLN A 19 -18.03 17.79 0.98
CA GLN A 19 -18.60 16.93 2.01
C GLN A 19 -18.75 15.46 1.58
N TYR A 20 -18.56 15.18 0.28
CA TYR A 20 -18.77 13.86 -0.28
C TYR A 20 -17.45 13.29 -0.82
N ASP A 21 -17.17 12.03 -0.50
CA ASP A 21 -16.01 11.30 -1.03
C ASP A 21 -16.29 10.65 -2.39
N LEU A 22 -17.57 10.43 -2.69
CA LEU A 22 -18.02 9.69 -3.86
C LEU A 22 -19.43 10.10 -4.27
N PHE A 23 -19.67 10.14 -5.59
CA PHE A 23 -20.96 10.47 -6.17
C PHE A 23 -21.57 9.29 -6.93
N ILE A 24 -22.90 9.25 -6.97
CA ILE A 24 -23.66 8.27 -7.73
C ILE A 24 -24.67 9.02 -8.60
N ILE A 25 -24.53 8.89 -9.92
CA ILE A 25 -25.46 9.44 -10.89
C ILE A 25 -26.43 8.33 -11.30
N ILE A 26 -27.70 8.48 -10.93
CA ILE A 26 -28.74 7.50 -11.23
C ILE A 26 -29.55 7.99 -12.43
N ALA A 27 -29.63 7.16 -13.46
CA ALA A 27 -30.43 7.39 -14.65
C ALA A 27 -31.39 6.21 -14.91
N SER A 28 -32.44 6.46 -15.68
CA SER A 28 -33.32 5.44 -16.27
C SER A 28 -33.89 6.00 -17.56
N GLU A 29 -34.21 5.14 -18.53
CA GLU A 29 -34.79 5.50 -19.84
C GLU A 29 -33.85 6.32 -20.75
N GLN A 30 -33.22 7.39 -20.23
CA GLN A 30 -32.27 8.23 -20.95
C GLN A 30 -31.15 8.79 -20.05
N PHE A 31 -29.95 8.96 -20.62
CA PHE A 31 -28.84 9.68 -20.01
C PHE A 31 -28.82 11.13 -20.52
N SER A 32 -29.64 11.99 -19.90
CA SER A 32 -29.83 13.37 -20.33
C SER A 32 -28.62 14.29 -20.14
N LEU A 33 -28.64 15.46 -20.79
CA LEU A 33 -27.63 16.53 -20.65
C LEU A 33 -27.39 16.93 -19.18
N ASN A 34 -28.40 16.83 -18.32
CA ASN A 34 -28.24 17.15 -16.89
C ASN A 34 -27.31 16.16 -16.19
N HIS A 35 -27.38 14.86 -16.53
CA HIS A 35 -26.45 13.86 -15.99
C HIS A 35 -25.02 14.14 -16.46
N VAL A 36 -24.85 14.53 -17.73
CA VAL A 36 -23.55 14.88 -18.29
C VAL A 36 -22.95 16.11 -17.61
N ARG A 37 -23.75 17.18 -17.43
CA ARG A 37 -23.32 18.40 -16.72
C ARG A 37 -22.96 18.11 -15.26
N LEU A 38 -23.72 17.25 -14.58
CA LEU A 38 -23.40 16.82 -13.21
C LEU A 38 -22.08 16.03 -13.18
N ALA A 39 -21.89 15.07 -14.10
CA ALA A 39 -20.65 14.32 -14.24
C ALA A 39 -19.44 15.25 -14.46
N LYS A 40 -19.59 16.25 -15.35
CA LYS A 40 -18.56 17.25 -15.63
C LYS A 40 -18.20 18.06 -14.39
N ALA A 41 -19.20 18.51 -13.63
CA ALA A 41 -18.97 19.25 -12.39
C ALA A 41 -18.22 18.39 -11.35
N ILE A 42 -18.61 17.13 -11.17
CA ILE A 42 -17.96 16.20 -10.24
C ILE A 42 -16.51 15.93 -10.64
N GLU A 43 -16.24 15.69 -11.94
CA GLU A 43 -14.89 15.45 -12.43
C GLU A 43 -14.00 16.71 -12.32
N SER A 44 -14.57 17.91 -12.55
CA SER A 44 -13.84 19.18 -12.46
C SER A 44 -13.28 19.46 -11.05
N VAL A 45 -13.91 18.90 -10.01
CA VAL A 45 -13.43 18.97 -8.62
C VAL A 45 -12.61 17.74 -8.21
N GLY A 46 -12.22 16.90 -9.16
CA GLY A 46 -11.38 15.72 -8.96
C GLY A 46 -12.05 14.58 -8.19
N LYS A 47 -13.39 14.57 -8.13
CA LYS A 47 -14.15 13.54 -7.41
C LYS A 47 -14.55 12.42 -8.37
N ARG A 48 -14.62 11.19 -7.85
CA ARG A 48 -15.05 10.02 -8.62
C ARG A 48 -16.57 9.87 -8.55
N PHE A 49 -17.16 9.35 -9.61
CA PHE A 49 -18.57 9.00 -9.63
C PHE A 49 -18.83 7.65 -10.30
N TYR A 50 -20.01 7.09 -10.03
CA TYR A 50 -20.56 5.96 -10.78
C TYR A 50 -21.78 6.39 -11.56
N ALA A 51 -21.95 5.83 -12.75
CA ALA A 51 -23.20 5.92 -13.49
C ALA A 51 -24.01 4.65 -13.25
N ILE A 52 -25.21 4.79 -12.70
CA ILE A 52 -26.12 3.67 -12.45
C ILE A 52 -27.34 3.84 -13.35
N TRP A 53 -27.51 2.89 -14.26
CA TRP A 53 -28.71 2.76 -15.06
C TRP A 53 -29.69 1.83 -14.36
N THR A 54 -30.85 2.36 -13.98
CA THR A 54 -31.88 1.62 -13.25
C THR A 54 -33.01 1.18 -14.17
N LYS A 55 -33.86 0.28 -13.68
CA LYS A 55 -35.05 -0.24 -14.38
C LYS A 55 -34.73 -1.05 -15.63
N VAL A 56 -33.59 -1.75 -15.65
CA VAL A 56 -33.19 -2.60 -16.78
C VAL A 56 -34.20 -3.72 -17.06
N ASP A 57 -34.96 -4.16 -16.05
CA ASP A 57 -36.10 -5.06 -16.19
C ASP A 57 -37.19 -4.51 -17.12
N ARG A 58 -37.49 -3.20 -17.02
CA ARG A 58 -38.42 -2.51 -17.90
C ARG A 58 -37.85 -2.37 -19.31
N ASP A 59 -36.57 -2.02 -19.43
CA ASP A 59 -35.93 -1.89 -20.74
C ASP A 59 -35.92 -3.23 -21.50
N LEU A 60 -35.67 -4.33 -20.79
CA LEU A 60 -35.70 -5.69 -21.32
C LEU A 60 -37.10 -6.16 -21.72
N SER A 61 -38.14 -5.75 -20.97
CA SER A 61 -39.53 -6.12 -21.28
C SER A 61 -40.14 -5.28 -22.41
N THR A 62 -39.62 -4.08 -22.66
CA THR A 62 -40.12 -3.16 -23.69
C THR A 62 -39.41 -3.30 -25.03
N THR A 63 -38.25 -3.96 -25.08
CA THR A 63 -37.41 -4.06 -26.27
C THR A 63 -37.32 -5.50 -26.77
N LEU A 64 -37.30 -5.71 -28.08
CA LEU A 64 -37.04 -7.02 -28.70
C LEU A 64 -35.53 -7.38 -28.76
N LEU A 65 -34.67 -6.48 -28.29
CA LEU A 65 -33.23 -6.68 -28.28
C LEU A 65 -32.84 -7.76 -27.27
N SER A 66 -31.78 -8.50 -27.59
CA SER A 66 -31.17 -9.40 -26.62
C SER A 66 -30.58 -8.60 -25.45
N LYS A 67 -30.52 -9.22 -24.27
CA LYS A 67 -29.95 -8.62 -23.06
C LYS A 67 -28.53 -8.07 -23.27
N VAL A 68 -27.74 -8.72 -24.12
CA VAL A 68 -26.36 -8.31 -24.44
C VAL A 68 -26.35 -7.04 -25.28
N LEU A 69 -27.16 -6.99 -26.34
CA LEU A 69 -27.23 -5.83 -27.24
C LEU A 69 -27.81 -4.60 -26.53
N LEU A 70 -28.84 -4.79 -25.71
CA LEU A 70 -29.42 -3.71 -24.91
C LEU A 70 -28.37 -3.12 -23.96
N ARG A 71 -27.62 -3.98 -23.26
CA ARG A 71 -26.55 -3.54 -22.36
C ARG A 71 -25.49 -2.73 -23.11
N GLN A 72 -24.99 -3.24 -24.24
CA GLN A 72 -23.98 -2.55 -25.04
C GLN A 72 -24.49 -1.18 -25.51
N SER A 73 -25.71 -1.13 -26.04
CA SER A 73 -26.33 0.11 -26.51
C SER A 73 -26.46 1.15 -25.40
N ILE A 74 -26.91 0.76 -24.20
CA ILE A 74 -27.01 1.67 -23.04
C ILE A 74 -25.61 2.16 -22.63
N GLN A 75 -24.63 1.26 -22.51
CA GLN A 75 -23.27 1.62 -22.10
C GLN A 75 -22.61 2.57 -23.10
N GLU A 76 -22.70 2.28 -24.40
CA GLU A 76 -22.16 3.13 -25.47
C GLU A 76 -22.83 4.50 -25.48
N ASN A 77 -24.15 4.58 -25.33
CA ASN A 77 -24.86 5.86 -25.29
C ASN A 77 -24.40 6.74 -24.11
N ILE A 78 -24.20 6.15 -22.92
CA ILE A 78 -23.67 6.87 -21.75
C ILE A 78 -22.24 7.34 -22.04
N LEU A 79 -21.37 6.44 -22.49
CA LEU A 79 -19.96 6.75 -22.74
C LEU A 79 -19.78 7.82 -23.82
N ASP A 80 -20.50 7.72 -24.93
CA ASP A 80 -20.45 8.71 -26.01
C ASP A 80 -20.93 10.08 -25.54
N SER A 81 -21.98 10.12 -24.71
CA SER A 81 -22.49 11.38 -24.13
C SER A 81 -21.47 12.04 -23.21
N LEU A 82 -20.71 11.25 -22.46
CA LEU A 82 -19.66 11.74 -21.56
C LEU A 82 -18.39 12.17 -22.31
N ARG A 83 -17.93 11.36 -23.27
CA ARG A 83 -16.73 11.65 -24.08
C ARG A 83 -16.87 12.90 -24.93
N LYS A 84 -18.08 13.21 -25.42
CA LYS A 84 -18.36 14.48 -26.11
C LYS A 84 -18.03 15.71 -25.27
N GLU A 85 -18.09 15.60 -23.95
CA GLU A 85 -17.74 16.66 -23.00
C GLU A 85 -16.32 16.53 -22.41
N GLY A 86 -15.53 15.57 -22.91
CA GLY A 86 -14.15 15.31 -22.47
C GLY A 86 -14.05 14.57 -21.14
N ILE A 87 -15.13 13.94 -20.66
CA ILE A 87 -15.18 13.25 -19.37
C ILE A 87 -14.61 11.83 -19.51
N CYS A 88 -13.80 11.40 -18.54
CA CYS A 88 -13.26 10.05 -18.50
C CYS A 88 -14.38 9.00 -18.29
N ASP A 89 -14.20 7.82 -18.87
CA ASP A 89 -15.17 6.71 -18.77
C ASP A 89 -15.38 6.28 -17.30
N PRO A 90 -16.57 6.51 -16.69
CA PRO A 90 -16.85 6.08 -15.33
C PRO A 90 -17.27 4.60 -15.31
N PRO A 91 -17.23 3.92 -14.14
CA PRO A 91 -17.85 2.62 -14.02
C PRO A 91 -19.37 2.74 -14.16
N ILE A 92 -19.93 1.95 -15.08
CA ILE A 92 -21.36 1.92 -15.40
C ILE A 92 -21.97 0.61 -14.91
N PHE A 93 -23.08 0.69 -14.17
CA PHE A 93 -23.82 -0.48 -13.65
C PHE A 93 -25.28 -0.43 -14.09
N LEU A 94 -25.77 -1.52 -14.69
CA LEU A 94 -27.17 -1.70 -15.06
C LEU A 94 -27.87 -2.57 -14.02
N VAL A 95 -28.88 -2.00 -13.36
CA VAL A 95 -29.50 -2.61 -12.19
C VAL A 95 -31.03 -2.60 -12.25
N SER A 96 -31.64 -3.53 -11.54
CA SER A 96 -33.08 -3.53 -11.25
C SER A 96 -33.28 -3.48 -9.74
N SER A 97 -34.18 -2.61 -9.28
CA SER A 97 -34.58 -2.58 -7.88
C SER A 97 -35.63 -3.66 -7.54
N LEU A 98 -36.24 -4.29 -8.54
CA LEU A 98 -37.22 -5.36 -8.33
C LEU A 98 -36.55 -6.65 -7.84
N ASP A 99 -35.36 -6.95 -8.38
CA ASP A 99 -34.54 -8.07 -7.93
C ASP A 99 -33.05 -7.66 -7.79
N PRO A 100 -32.62 -7.26 -6.58
CA PRO A 100 -31.24 -6.88 -6.30
C PRO A 100 -30.22 -8.02 -6.40
N SER A 101 -30.65 -9.27 -6.63
CA SER A 101 -29.75 -10.40 -6.85
C SER A 101 -29.31 -10.54 -8.31
N LEU A 102 -29.98 -9.85 -9.23
CA LEU A 102 -29.76 -9.93 -10.66
C LEU A 102 -28.97 -8.74 -11.22
N HIS A 103 -28.60 -8.87 -12.50
CA HIS A 103 -27.87 -7.85 -13.26
C HIS A 103 -26.58 -7.41 -12.56
N ASP A 104 -26.24 -6.13 -12.60
CA ASP A 104 -25.01 -5.62 -12.00
C ASP A 104 -25.17 -5.24 -10.53
N PHE A 105 -26.35 -5.42 -9.92
CA PHE A 105 -26.60 -4.98 -8.54
C PHE A 105 -25.66 -5.64 -7.52
N PRO A 106 -25.38 -6.96 -7.57
CA PRO A 106 -24.39 -7.59 -6.70
C PRO A 106 -22.98 -7.04 -6.91
N THR A 107 -22.60 -6.77 -8.17
CA THR A 107 -21.30 -6.21 -8.52
C THR A 107 -21.14 -4.77 -8.02
N LEU A 108 -22.17 -3.93 -8.20
CA LEU A 108 -22.25 -2.57 -7.67
C LEU A 108 -22.10 -2.59 -6.15
N ARG A 109 -22.83 -3.47 -5.45
CA ARG A 109 -22.76 -3.59 -3.98
C ARG A 109 -21.35 -3.93 -3.52
N ARG A 110 -20.71 -4.94 -4.13
CA ARG A 110 -19.34 -5.34 -3.81
C ARG A 110 -18.36 -4.18 -4.08
N LYS A 111 -18.50 -3.50 -5.22
CA LYS A 111 -17.62 -2.39 -5.61
C LYS A 111 -17.72 -1.20 -4.66
N LEU A 112 -18.95 -0.82 -4.28
CA LEU A 112 -19.18 0.23 -3.29
C LEU A 112 -18.61 -0.14 -1.91
N GLN A 113 -18.79 -1.38 -1.46
CA GLN A 113 -18.21 -1.84 -0.19
C GLN A 113 -16.69 -1.71 -0.17
N ILE A 114 -16.02 -2.15 -1.23
CA ILE A 114 -14.56 -2.04 -1.39
C ILE A 114 -14.15 -0.56 -1.42
N ASP A 115 -14.76 0.25 -2.29
CA ASP A 115 -14.33 1.62 -2.50
C ASP A 115 -14.59 2.51 -1.27
N ILE A 116 -15.72 2.32 -0.56
CA ILE A 116 -16.01 3.02 0.71
C ILE A 116 -15.03 2.62 1.81
N SER A 117 -14.72 1.33 1.93
CA SER A 117 -13.76 0.85 2.93
C SER A 117 -12.37 1.44 2.67
N ASN A 118 -11.94 1.44 1.42
CA ASN A 118 -10.69 2.08 1.01
C ASN A 118 -10.67 3.57 1.34
N ILE A 119 -11.71 4.33 0.99
CA ILE A 119 -11.80 5.77 1.28
C ILE A 119 -11.66 6.03 2.78
N ARG A 120 -12.42 5.30 3.61
CA ARG A 120 -12.42 5.48 5.07
C ARG A 120 -11.10 5.11 5.71
N CYS A 121 -10.45 4.04 5.23
CA CYS A 121 -9.24 3.50 5.85
C CYS A 121 -7.95 4.14 5.30
N CYS A 122 -7.94 4.74 4.10
CA CYS A 122 -6.73 5.29 3.49
C CYS A 122 -5.99 6.30 4.39
N GLY A 123 -6.70 7.32 4.90
CA GLY A 123 -6.11 8.34 5.77
C GLY A 123 -5.55 7.77 7.08
N PRO A 124 -6.38 7.07 7.87
CA PRO A 124 -5.93 6.43 9.11
C PRO A 124 -4.76 5.46 8.92
N LEU A 125 -4.80 4.60 7.89
CA LEU A 125 -3.71 3.66 7.61
C LEU A 125 -2.41 4.38 7.22
N GLN A 126 -2.50 5.48 6.49
CA GLN A 126 -1.33 6.30 6.16
C GLN A 126 -0.74 6.97 7.42
N ALA A 127 -1.59 7.49 8.30
CA ALA A 127 -1.14 8.06 9.57
C ALA A 127 -0.49 6.99 10.47
N LEU A 128 -1.09 5.81 10.57
CA LEU A 128 -0.51 4.66 11.30
C LEU A 128 0.85 4.26 10.70
N PHE A 129 0.95 4.16 9.37
CA PHE A 129 2.22 3.86 8.71
C PHE A 129 3.30 4.87 9.09
N HIS A 130 2.98 6.17 9.06
CA HIS A 130 3.92 7.23 9.42
C HIS A 130 4.39 7.11 10.88
N ILE A 131 3.48 6.87 11.82
CA ILE A 131 3.82 6.66 13.25
C ILE A 131 4.75 5.44 13.40
N CYS A 132 4.44 4.34 12.73
CA CYS A 132 5.26 3.14 12.74
C CYS A 132 6.65 3.39 12.13
N GLU A 133 6.73 4.15 11.03
CA GLU A 133 8.00 4.51 10.40
C GLU A 133 8.90 5.33 11.35
N VAL A 134 8.34 6.33 12.04
CA VAL A 134 9.06 7.12 13.05
C VAL A 134 9.57 6.20 14.16
N THR A 135 8.71 5.35 14.70
CA THR A 135 9.06 4.39 15.77
C THR A 135 10.18 3.43 15.34
N VAL A 136 10.14 2.93 14.10
CA VAL A 136 11.21 2.06 13.55
C VAL A 136 12.52 2.83 13.45
N ASN A 137 12.50 4.08 12.97
CA ASN A 137 13.71 4.91 12.87
C ASN A 137 14.32 5.21 14.25
N GLU A 138 13.49 5.54 15.25
CA GLU A 138 13.92 5.76 16.64
C GLU A 138 14.56 4.48 17.21
N LYS A 139 13.97 3.32 16.94
CA LYS A 139 14.53 2.04 17.38
C LYS A 139 15.88 1.73 16.72
N VAL A 140 16.01 1.99 15.40
CA VAL A 140 17.28 1.85 14.67
C VAL A 140 18.35 2.77 15.25
N THR A 141 18.03 4.03 15.51
CA THR A 141 18.99 5.01 16.06
C THR A 141 19.40 4.67 17.49
N SER A 142 18.46 4.27 18.34
CA SER A 142 18.74 3.80 19.70
C SER A 142 19.66 2.57 19.73
N LEU A 143 19.40 1.57 18.87
CA LEU A 143 20.25 0.39 18.77
C LEU A 143 21.66 0.72 18.25
N LYS A 144 21.79 1.64 17.28
CA LYS A 144 23.09 2.13 16.81
C LYS A 144 23.89 2.81 17.94
N ALA A 145 23.25 3.67 18.72
CA ALA A 145 23.88 4.34 19.86
C ALA A 145 24.36 3.32 20.92
N ARG A 146 23.54 2.31 21.23
CA ARG A 146 23.91 1.23 22.15
C ARG A 146 25.12 0.43 21.67
N VAL A 147 25.18 0.08 20.38
CA VAL A 147 26.33 -0.62 19.80
C VAL A 147 27.59 0.24 19.90
N SER A 148 27.50 1.53 19.55
CA SER A 148 28.64 2.45 19.66
C SER A 148 29.14 2.58 21.09
N SER A 149 28.24 2.66 22.07
CA SER A 149 28.61 2.75 23.50
C SER A 149 29.29 1.48 23.99
N LYS A 150 28.77 0.29 23.65
CA LYS A 150 29.34 -0.98 24.08
C LYS A 150 30.74 -1.20 23.49
N CYS A 151 30.90 -0.83 22.23
CA CYS A 151 32.18 -0.93 21.53
C CYS A 151 33.28 -0.01 22.11
N LEU A 152 32.90 1.09 22.76
CA LEU A 152 33.83 1.98 23.47
C LEU A 152 34.26 1.41 24.84
N GLN A 153 33.46 0.52 25.43
CA GLN A 153 33.70 -0.04 26.78
C GLN A 153 34.45 -1.38 26.73
N ASP A 154 34.17 -2.21 25.73
CA ASP A 154 34.79 -3.53 25.57
C ASP A 154 35.97 -3.46 24.59
N ALA A 155 37.07 -4.18 24.85
CA ALA A 155 38.13 -4.38 23.86
C ALA A 155 37.59 -5.32 22.75
N PRO A 156 37.41 -4.84 21.50
CA PRO A 156 36.65 -5.61 20.52
C PRO A 156 37.48 -6.79 19.98
N GLY A 157 36.96 -8.00 20.16
CA GLY A 157 37.38 -9.16 19.37
C GLY A 157 36.98 -9.02 17.90
N VAL A 158 37.64 -9.77 17.01
CA VAL A 158 37.30 -9.81 15.59
C VAL A 158 35.96 -10.54 15.41
N LEU A 159 34.95 -9.89 14.82
CA LEU A 159 33.70 -10.56 14.48
C LEU A 159 33.90 -11.57 13.34
N HIS A 160 33.44 -12.81 13.57
CA HIS A 160 33.35 -13.85 12.57
C HIS A 160 32.03 -13.77 11.78
N ALA A 161 31.94 -14.54 10.69
CA ALA A 161 30.74 -14.58 9.85
C ALA A 161 29.53 -15.16 10.62
N GLU A 162 29.77 -16.16 11.48
CA GLU A 162 28.77 -16.77 12.35
C GLU A 162 28.20 -15.77 13.37
N ASP A 163 29.07 -14.94 13.96
CA ASP A 163 28.66 -13.85 14.87
C ASP A 163 27.74 -12.86 14.17
N LEU A 164 28.02 -12.58 12.89
CA LEU A 164 27.26 -11.61 12.12
C LEU A 164 25.89 -12.14 11.70
N GLU A 165 25.79 -13.41 11.35
CA GLU A 165 24.51 -14.08 11.09
C GLU A 165 23.64 -14.10 12.36
N GLN A 166 24.24 -14.36 13.51
CA GLN A 166 23.54 -14.33 14.80
C GLN A 166 23.07 -12.91 15.16
N CYS A 167 23.87 -11.89 14.86
CA CYS A 167 23.47 -10.49 15.02
C CYS A 167 22.28 -10.13 14.12
N LEU A 168 22.30 -10.56 12.86
CA LEU A 168 21.17 -10.35 11.93
C LEU A 168 19.90 -11.02 12.46
N LYS A 169 19.98 -12.28 12.93
CA LYS A 169 18.85 -12.99 13.54
C LYS A 169 18.31 -12.26 14.77
N ALA A 170 19.18 -11.79 15.66
CA ALA A 170 18.79 -11.03 16.85
C ALA A 170 18.10 -9.71 16.49
N TYR A 171 18.59 -8.98 15.48
CA TYR A 171 17.92 -7.76 15.03
C TYR A 171 16.58 -8.06 14.38
N ARG A 172 16.48 -9.07 13.52
CA ARG A 172 15.20 -9.48 12.93
C ARG A 172 14.17 -9.80 14.00
N LEU A 173 14.57 -10.54 15.05
CA LEU A 173 13.72 -10.80 16.21
C LEU A 173 13.33 -9.50 16.94
N HIS A 174 14.27 -8.60 17.20
CA HIS A 174 13.97 -7.32 17.85
C HIS A 174 12.98 -6.46 17.08
N PHE A 175 12.99 -6.52 15.75
CA PHE A 175 12.07 -5.78 14.89
C PHE A 175 10.80 -6.57 14.54
N GLY A 176 10.65 -7.82 14.99
CA GLY A 176 9.49 -8.66 14.70
C GLY A 176 9.41 -9.09 13.22
N VAL A 177 10.56 -9.21 12.54
CA VAL A 177 10.69 -9.65 11.14
C VAL A 177 11.50 -10.95 11.04
N ASP A 178 11.57 -11.69 12.14
CA ASP A 178 12.03 -13.07 12.17
C ASP A 178 10.96 -14.03 11.62
N ASP A 179 11.36 -15.28 11.41
CA ASP A 179 10.54 -16.26 10.71
C ASP A 179 9.25 -16.62 11.44
N GLU A 180 9.24 -16.62 12.78
CA GLU A 180 8.05 -16.92 13.56
C GLU A 180 7.07 -15.74 13.55
N SER A 181 7.57 -14.51 13.72
CA SER A 181 6.74 -13.31 13.59
C SER A 181 6.07 -13.21 12.22
N LEU A 182 6.80 -13.50 11.14
CA LEU A 182 6.26 -13.50 9.78
C LEU A 182 5.20 -14.58 9.56
N LYS A 183 5.38 -15.77 10.13
CA LYS A 183 4.34 -16.82 10.11
C LYS A 183 3.07 -16.37 10.81
N GLN A 184 3.20 -15.71 11.96
CA GLN A 184 2.07 -15.17 12.71
C GLN A 184 1.28 -14.15 11.91
N VAL A 185 1.98 -13.21 11.26
CA VAL A 185 1.35 -12.18 10.40
C VAL A 185 0.69 -12.81 9.17
N ALA A 186 1.35 -13.77 8.53
CA ALA A 186 0.78 -14.46 7.38
C ALA A 186 -0.51 -15.20 7.76
N TRP A 187 -0.51 -15.88 8.90
CA TRP A 187 -1.69 -16.55 9.44
C TRP A 187 -2.82 -15.58 9.76
N SER A 188 -2.54 -14.45 10.42
CA SER A 188 -3.58 -13.47 10.77
C SER A 188 -4.16 -12.72 9.56
N THR A 189 -3.37 -12.58 8.49
CA THR A 189 -3.77 -11.88 7.25
C THR A 189 -4.35 -12.84 6.20
N GLY A 190 -4.33 -14.16 6.46
CA GLY A 190 -4.74 -15.17 5.47
C GLY A 190 -3.85 -15.24 4.22
N ARG A 191 -2.58 -14.83 4.34
CA ARG A 191 -1.59 -14.77 3.24
C ARG A 191 -0.54 -15.87 3.38
N VAL A 192 0.27 -16.07 2.34
CA VAL A 192 1.39 -17.02 2.37
C VAL A 192 2.67 -16.31 2.83
N VAL A 193 3.47 -16.97 3.68
CA VAL A 193 4.72 -16.39 4.24
C VAL A 193 5.71 -15.96 3.15
N SER A 194 5.75 -16.66 2.01
CA SER A 194 6.62 -16.32 0.88
C SER A 194 6.40 -14.90 0.38
N GLU A 195 5.16 -14.41 0.40
CA GLU A 195 4.83 -13.06 -0.05
C GLU A 195 5.53 -11.98 0.77
N TYR A 196 5.71 -12.20 2.07
CA TYR A 196 6.47 -11.28 2.93
C TYR A 196 7.98 -11.51 2.80
N ARG A 197 8.42 -12.75 2.60
CA ARG A 197 9.84 -13.08 2.42
C ARG A 197 10.43 -12.43 1.17
N ASP A 198 9.70 -12.38 0.07
CA ASP A 198 10.18 -11.78 -1.18
C ASP A 198 10.41 -10.26 -1.05
N THR A 199 9.79 -9.61 -0.05
CA THR A 199 10.03 -8.19 0.24
C THR A 199 11.28 -7.91 1.08
N LEU A 200 11.86 -8.93 1.70
CA LEU A 200 13.02 -8.82 2.59
C LEU A 200 14.31 -8.84 1.79
N LYS A 201 14.99 -7.69 1.70
CA LYS A 201 16.32 -7.61 1.08
C LYS A 201 17.40 -8.26 1.96
N SER A 202 17.15 -8.39 3.27
CA SER A 202 18.07 -9.00 4.24
C SER A 202 17.90 -10.51 4.40
N TRP A 203 17.07 -11.17 3.58
CA TRP A 203 16.65 -12.55 3.86
C TRP A 203 17.81 -13.55 3.91
N CYS A 204 18.76 -13.41 2.99
CA CYS A 204 19.90 -14.32 2.88
C CYS A 204 21.20 -13.58 3.20
N PHE A 205 21.88 -13.96 4.28
CA PHE A 205 23.11 -13.31 4.73
C PHE A 205 24.24 -13.29 3.67
N PRO A 206 24.47 -14.38 2.89
CA PRO A 206 25.37 -14.36 1.74
C PRO A 206 24.96 -13.38 0.63
N GLU A 207 23.66 -13.28 0.33
CA GLU A 207 23.14 -12.33 -0.66
C GLU A 207 23.21 -10.89 -0.17
N LEU A 208 23.02 -10.67 1.12
CA LEU A 208 23.22 -9.39 1.79
C LEU A 208 24.68 -8.94 1.71
N CYS A 209 25.62 -9.82 2.05
CA CYS A 209 27.05 -9.53 1.89
C CYS A 209 27.40 -9.28 0.43
N ARG A 210 26.73 -9.95 -0.52
CA ARG A 210 26.83 -9.60 -1.94
C ARG A 210 26.17 -8.24 -2.22
N ALA A 211 24.97 -7.92 -1.79
CA ALA A 211 24.29 -6.70 -2.22
C ALA A 211 24.96 -5.42 -1.70
N ASP A 212 25.56 -5.47 -0.51
CA ASP A 212 26.17 -4.30 0.14
C ASP A 212 27.70 -4.37 0.10
N TRP A 213 28.32 -3.46 -0.66
CA TRP A 213 29.78 -3.37 -0.80
C TRP A 213 30.52 -3.17 0.53
N ARG A 214 29.89 -2.56 1.54
CA ARG A 214 30.50 -2.33 2.86
C ARG A 214 30.63 -3.64 3.63
N LEU A 215 29.58 -4.46 3.62
CA LEU A 215 29.60 -5.79 4.20
C LEU A 215 30.56 -6.71 3.43
N ARG A 216 30.55 -6.62 2.10
CA ARG A 216 31.48 -7.33 1.18
C ARG A 216 32.94 -7.01 1.48
N LEU A 217 33.27 -5.73 1.70
CA LEU A 217 34.61 -5.26 2.03
C LEU A 217 35.09 -5.85 3.34
N VAL A 218 34.26 -5.82 4.39
CA VAL A 218 34.66 -6.24 5.74
C VAL A 218 34.66 -7.78 5.90
N THR A 219 33.85 -8.49 5.13
CA THR A 219 33.85 -9.97 5.14
C THR A 219 34.98 -10.59 4.34
N CYS A 220 35.65 -9.82 3.47
CA CYS A 220 36.80 -10.25 2.67
C CYS A 220 37.99 -10.70 3.54
N SER A 221 38.66 -11.78 3.12
CA SER A 221 39.83 -12.35 3.80
C SER A 221 40.95 -11.32 4.02
N VAL A 222 41.15 -10.41 3.06
CA VAL A 222 42.17 -9.35 3.15
C VAL A 222 41.82 -8.34 4.23
N ALA A 223 40.57 -7.89 4.30
CA ALA A 223 40.12 -6.96 5.32
C ALA A 223 40.16 -7.57 6.72
N LYS A 224 39.81 -8.85 6.87
CA LYS A 224 39.95 -9.58 8.14
C LYS A 224 41.40 -9.69 8.59
N ALA A 225 42.32 -10.01 7.68
CA ALA A 225 43.76 -10.05 7.99
C ALA A 225 44.27 -8.66 8.41
N PHE A 226 43.84 -7.61 7.71
CA PHE A 226 44.17 -6.22 8.03
C PHE A 226 43.62 -5.78 9.40
N LEU A 227 42.38 -6.15 9.74
CA LEU A 227 41.79 -5.87 11.05
C LEU A 227 42.51 -6.60 12.19
N ARG A 228 42.96 -7.84 11.96
CA ARG A 228 43.80 -8.57 12.93
C ARG A 228 45.14 -7.88 13.18
N LEU A 229 45.78 -7.40 12.11
CA LEU A 229 47.04 -6.66 12.19
C LEU A 229 46.87 -5.32 12.91
N LEU A 230 45.78 -4.60 12.63
CA LEU A 230 45.44 -3.37 13.35
C LEU A 230 45.22 -3.62 14.84
N GLY A 231 44.62 -4.74 15.23
CA GLY A 231 44.41 -5.10 16.63
C GLY A 231 45.69 -5.21 17.48
N TRP A 232 46.86 -5.37 16.86
CA TRP A 232 48.16 -5.39 17.55
C TRP A 232 48.74 -4.00 17.85
N ILE A 233 48.18 -2.94 17.25
CA ILE A 233 48.66 -1.57 17.44
C ILE A 233 47.99 -0.97 18.69
N PRO A 234 48.75 -0.60 19.74
CA PRO A 234 48.20 0.00 20.95
C PRO A 234 47.41 1.28 20.65
N CYS A 235 46.24 1.43 21.28
CA CYS A 235 45.31 2.58 21.19
C CYS A 235 44.69 2.85 19.80
N CYS A 236 45.47 2.89 18.71
CA CYS A 236 44.98 3.16 17.36
C CYS A 236 44.25 1.95 16.75
N GLY A 237 44.74 0.75 17.04
CA GLY A 237 44.15 -0.51 16.58
C GLY A 237 42.73 -0.74 17.10
N SER A 238 42.56 -0.58 18.41
CA SER A 238 41.26 -0.75 19.08
C SER A 238 40.18 0.20 18.54
N ARG A 239 40.53 1.48 18.29
CA ARG A 239 39.60 2.45 17.69
C ARG A 239 39.20 2.07 16.27
N ALA A 240 40.15 1.61 15.46
CA ALA A 240 39.87 1.17 14.09
C ALA A 240 38.95 -0.06 14.09
N VAL A 241 39.27 -1.10 14.86
CA VAL A 241 38.42 -2.30 14.98
C VAL A 241 37.02 -1.91 15.46
N CYS A 242 36.92 -1.05 16.48
CA CYS A 242 35.63 -0.60 16.99
C CYS A 242 34.79 0.14 15.94
N PHE A 243 35.42 1.02 15.16
CA PHE A 243 34.76 1.72 14.05
C PHE A 243 34.17 0.73 13.03
N PHE A 244 34.91 -0.29 12.64
CA PHE A 244 34.43 -1.31 11.70
C PHE A 244 33.28 -2.13 12.27
N VAL A 245 33.34 -2.54 13.54
CA VAL A 245 32.23 -3.23 14.23
C VAL A 245 30.97 -2.36 14.23
N CYS A 246 31.08 -1.10 14.65
CA CYS A 246 29.96 -0.16 14.66
C CYS A 246 29.38 0.07 13.26
N MET A 247 30.24 0.17 12.24
CA MET A 247 29.84 0.30 10.84
C MET A 247 29.03 -0.90 10.35
N ILE A 248 29.49 -2.12 10.63
CA ILE A 248 28.79 -3.36 10.25
C ILE A 248 27.40 -3.41 10.88
N HIS A 249 27.32 -3.26 12.21
CA HIS A 249 26.04 -3.26 12.92
C HIS A 249 25.12 -2.15 12.43
N SER A 250 25.65 -0.97 12.12
CA SER A 250 24.89 0.16 11.58
C SER A 250 24.30 -0.14 10.19
N CYS A 251 25.02 -0.89 9.35
CA CYS A 251 24.53 -1.33 8.04
C CYS A 251 23.40 -2.36 8.21
N ILE A 252 23.58 -3.37 9.05
CA ILE A 252 22.56 -4.39 9.30
C ILE A 252 21.30 -3.78 9.91
N LEU A 253 21.44 -2.93 10.94
CA LEU A 253 20.31 -2.24 11.57
C LEU A 253 19.56 -1.35 10.59
N HIS A 254 20.27 -0.64 9.72
CA HIS A 254 19.64 0.16 8.68
C HIS A 254 18.81 -0.71 7.72
N LEU A 255 19.38 -1.82 7.26
CA LEU A 255 18.69 -2.73 6.35
C LEU A 255 17.47 -3.38 7.01
N VAL A 256 17.62 -3.95 8.21
CA VAL A 256 16.49 -4.55 8.94
C VAL A 256 15.40 -3.50 9.19
N GLY A 257 15.78 -2.25 9.47
CA GLY A 257 14.82 -1.15 9.58
C GLY A 257 14.06 -0.88 8.27
N GLN A 258 14.74 -0.88 7.12
CA GLN A 258 14.08 -0.73 5.81
C GLN A 258 13.14 -1.90 5.49
N ASP A 259 13.60 -3.11 5.75
CA ASP A 259 12.83 -4.34 5.57
C ASP A 259 11.57 -4.35 6.46
N THR A 260 11.71 -3.90 7.71
CA THR A 260 10.58 -3.74 8.65
C THR A 260 9.55 -2.76 8.11
N LYS A 261 9.98 -1.62 7.56
CA LYS A 261 9.06 -0.65 6.94
C LYS A 261 8.37 -1.21 5.70
N ALA A 262 9.09 -1.96 4.87
CA ALA A 262 8.52 -2.59 3.69
C ALA A 262 7.43 -3.61 4.06
N ILE A 263 7.69 -4.44 5.06
CA ILE A 263 6.70 -5.39 5.59
C ILE A 263 5.50 -4.66 6.20
N LEU A 264 5.74 -3.64 7.04
CA LEU A 264 4.65 -2.85 7.65
C LEU A 264 3.75 -2.22 6.58
N ARG A 265 4.34 -1.66 5.52
CA ARG A 265 3.57 -1.11 4.39
C ARG A 265 2.71 -2.19 3.75
N LYS A 266 3.30 -3.35 3.46
CA LYS A 266 2.60 -4.48 2.84
C LYS A 266 1.44 -4.98 3.72
N ILE A 267 1.64 -5.15 5.02
CA ILE A 267 0.57 -5.56 5.96
C ILE A 267 -0.59 -4.57 5.95
N LEU A 268 -0.29 -3.26 5.97
CA LEU A 268 -1.33 -2.23 5.96
C LEU A 268 -2.06 -2.16 4.63
N ASP A 269 -1.38 -2.42 3.50
CA ASP A 269 -2.00 -2.50 2.19
C ASP A 269 -2.87 -3.76 2.05
N ASP A 270 -2.43 -4.91 2.56
CA ASP A 270 -3.22 -6.14 2.63
C ASP A 270 -4.47 -5.98 3.52
N SER A 271 -4.41 -5.08 4.51
CA SER A 271 -5.54 -4.76 5.38
C SER A 271 -6.60 -3.89 4.71
N LYS A 272 -6.33 -3.28 3.54
CA LYS A 272 -7.26 -2.33 2.91
C LYS A 272 -8.54 -2.98 2.40
N CYS A 273 -8.59 -4.30 2.16
CA CYS A 273 -9.82 -5.08 1.97
C CYS A 273 -9.53 -6.58 2.13
N PRO A 274 -10.34 -7.35 2.87
CA PRO A 274 -10.32 -8.80 2.76
C PRO A 274 -10.81 -9.22 1.36
N ALA A 275 -10.12 -10.18 0.75
CA ALA A 275 -10.50 -10.80 -0.52
C ALA A 275 -11.87 -11.51 -0.44
#